data_AF-A0A3C1M352-F1
#
_entry.id   AF-A0A3C1M352-F1
#
_cell.length_a   1.000
_cell.length_b   1.000
_cell.length_c   1.000
_cell.angle_alpha   90.00
_cell.angle_beta   90.00
_cell.angle_gamma   90.00
#
_symmetry.space_group_name_H-M   'P 1'
#
loop_
_entity.id
_entity.type
_entity.pdbx_description
1 polymer ?
#
loop_
_entity_poly.entity_id
_entity_poly.type
_entity_poly.pdbx_seq_one_letter_code
_entity_poly.pdbx_strand_id
1 'polypeptide(L)'
;MNPGKSLAKRPAPPGFTVRVLREGIVESEHRAQAVLVDHRGRVRAAAGAIDLPIFARSSLKPLQCLPVSWSGAGERFRFQEADWAVMCGSHRGTLAQARQVFRILWCCDVDPSRLVCPCPVGGTSPLQHNCSGKHAGALALCRHQHWEMGAYVSPSHPAQRAIAALLGEWLGLPPAELITARDDCGFPTYLLALQQLAHLYGRLTTPGDTHSERLVRAMTRHPDMVAGEGAFDTEVMRLSGGELVCKGGAEGVQCVGRVGEGLGLALKVSDGADRAKRVATLRVLSQLGWLSPAAAEALMEQFALLPPYSRLEVGGELAWH
;
A
#
# COMPACT_ATOMS: atom_id res chain seq x y z
N MET A 1 -20.57 44.38 -10.84
CA MET A 1 -20.34 43.15 -10.05
C MET A 1 -19.18 42.42 -10.69
N ASN A 2 -18.10 42.19 -9.96
CA ASN A 2 -16.77 41.85 -10.47
C ASN A 2 -16.65 40.32 -10.68
N PRO A 3 -16.49 39.79 -11.91
CA PRO A 3 -16.23 38.38 -12.14
C PRO A 3 -14.71 38.14 -12.13
N GLY A 4 -14.25 37.10 -11.42
CA GLY A 4 -12.87 36.63 -11.54
C GLY A 4 -11.93 37.01 -10.40
N LYS A 5 -12.27 36.66 -9.16
CA LYS A 5 -11.22 36.27 -8.21
C LYS A 5 -10.90 34.80 -8.48
N SER A 6 -9.93 34.57 -9.37
CA SER A 6 -9.17 33.31 -9.35
C SER A 6 -8.62 33.16 -7.94
N LEU A 7 -9.12 32.18 -7.19
CA LEU A 7 -8.52 31.75 -5.93
C LEU A 7 -7.11 31.30 -6.28
N ALA A 8 -6.12 32.16 -6.07
CA ALA A 8 -4.72 31.82 -6.24
C ALA A 8 -4.46 30.55 -5.42
N LYS A 9 -4.17 29.42 -6.10
CA LYS A 9 -3.72 28.20 -5.45
C LYS A 9 -2.51 28.60 -4.60
N ARG A 10 -2.64 28.47 -3.27
CA ARG A 10 -1.50 28.62 -2.35
C ARG A 10 -0.34 27.77 -2.92
N PRO A 11 0.88 28.31 -3.04
CA PRO A 11 2.01 27.53 -3.50
C PRO A 11 2.14 26.31 -2.59
N ALA A 12 2.35 25.14 -3.19
CA ALA A 12 2.52 23.91 -2.43
C ALA A 12 3.69 24.08 -1.44
N PRO A 13 3.59 23.56 -0.20
CA PRO A 13 4.72 23.56 0.71
C PRO A 13 5.91 22.85 0.06
N PRO A 14 7.17 23.14 0.44
CA PRO A 14 8.30 22.39 -0.08
C PRO A 14 8.15 20.89 0.23
N GLY A 15 8.55 20.05 -0.71
CA GLY A 15 8.61 18.60 -0.50
C GLY A 15 9.80 18.18 0.36
N PHE A 16 9.94 16.89 0.60
CA PHE A 16 11.11 16.31 1.23
C PHE A 16 12.25 16.15 0.22
N THR A 17 13.47 16.30 0.72
CA THR A 17 14.70 16.03 -0.02
C THR A 17 15.51 15.00 0.72
N VAL A 18 15.90 13.91 0.06
CA VAL A 18 16.80 12.89 0.61
C VAL A 18 18.12 12.95 -0.14
N ARG A 19 19.19 13.34 0.55
CA ARG A 19 20.54 13.40 -0.01
C ARG A 19 21.33 12.17 0.39
N VAL A 20 21.99 11.57 -0.59
CA VAL A 20 23.05 10.60 -0.37
C VAL A 20 24.35 11.38 -0.32
N LEU A 21 25.04 11.34 0.81
CA LEU A 21 26.32 11.98 1.01
C LEU A 21 27.43 10.92 0.98
N ARG A 22 28.51 11.16 0.25
CA ARG A 22 29.77 10.41 0.35
C ARG A 22 30.83 11.32 0.96
N GLU A 23 31.33 10.94 2.13
CA GLU A 23 32.26 11.77 2.92
C GLU A 23 31.76 13.22 3.12
N GLY A 24 30.43 13.37 3.29
CA GLY A 24 29.78 14.67 3.47
C GLY A 24 29.46 15.44 2.18
N ILE A 25 29.85 14.94 1.01
CA ILE A 25 29.59 15.57 -0.29
C ILE A 25 28.35 14.93 -0.93
N VAL A 26 27.44 15.75 -1.47
CA VAL A 26 26.21 15.26 -2.13
C VAL A 26 26.55 14.47 -3.38
N GLU A 27 26.29 13.17 -3.36
CA GLU A 27 26.43 12.24 -4.50
C GLU A 27 25.11 12.12 -5.28
N SER A 28 23.98 12.12 -4.58
CA SER A 28 22.65 12.01 -5.19
C SER A 28 21.60 12.74 -4.36
N GLU A 29 20.57 13.27 -5.03
CA GLU A 29 19.43 13.91 -4.38
C GLU A 29 18.12 13.31 -4.90
N HIS A 30 17.25 12.90 -3.97
CA HIS A 30 15.93 12.35 -4.25
C HIS A 30 14.87 13.32 -3.71
N ARG A 31 13.78 13.51 -4.46
CA ARG A 31 12.66 14.38 -4.04
C ARG A 31 11.43 13.55 -3.71
N ALA A 32 10.84 13.78 -2.55
CA ALA A 32 9.65 13.08 -2.10
C ALA A 32 8.51 14.04 -1.73
N GLN A 33 7.29 13.60 -2.01
CA GLN A 33 6.04 14.26 -1.67
C GLN A 33 5.35 13.43 -0.60
N ALA A 34 4.66 14.05 0.36
CA ALA A 34 3.88 13.33 1.36
C ALA A 34 2.60 14.08 1.73
N VAL A 35 1.53 13.35 2.03
CA VAL A 35 0.26 13.94 2.45
C VAL A 35 -0.43 13.05 3.46
N LEU A 36 -0.89 13.66 4.55
CA LEU A 36 -1.71 13.07 5.59
C LEU A 36 -3.16 13.51 5.38
N VAL A 37 -4.08 12.55 5.28
CA VAL A 37 -5.50 12.76 5.01
C VAL A 37 -6.33 11.98 6.02
N ASP A 38 -7.43 12.56 6.49
CA ASP A 38 -8.39 11.84 7.33
C ASP A 38 -9.42 11.05 6.52
N HIS A 39 -10.21 10.21 7.19
CA HIS A 39 -11.26 9.38 6.58
C HIS A 39 -12.34 10.17 5.83
N ARG A 40 -12.46 11.48 6.04
CA ARG A 40 -13.39 12.37 5.34
C ARG A 40 -12.76 13.03 4.12
N GLY A 41 -11.50 12.72 3.80
CA GLY A 41 -10.77 13.30 2.68
C GLY A 41 -10.16 14.66 2.98
N ARG A 42 -10.11 15.09 4.24
CA ARG A 42 -9.50 16.38 4.61
C ARG A 42 -7.99 16.22 4.79
N VAL A 43 -7.23 17.04 4.08
CA VAL A 43 -5.78 17.14 4.24
C VAL A 43 -5.48 17.73 5.62
N ARG A 44 -4.68 17.02 6.41
CA ARG A 44 -4.25 17.44 7.76
C ARG A 44 -2.84 18.00 7.76
N ALA A 45 -1.99 17.42 6.92
CA ALA A 45 -0.62 17.89 6.73
C ALA A 45 -0.12 17.48 5.34
N ALA A 46 0.79 18.27 4.78
CA ALA A 46 1.40 17.97 3.49
C ALA A 46 2.83 18.49 3.38
N ALA A 47 3.63 17.82 2.57
CA ALA A 47 4.90 18.32 2.07
C ALA A 47 4.91 18.11 0.55
N GLY A 48 4.93 19.22 -0.20
CA GLY A 48 4.93 19.19 -1.65
C GLY A 48 3.57 19.02 -2.32
N ALA A 49 3.56 18.50 -3.55
CA ALA A 49 2.39 18.44 -4.43
C ALA A 49 1.47 17.24 -4.10
N ILE A 50 0.31 17.53 -3.51
CA ILE A 50 -0.68 16.52 -3.09
C ILE A 50 -1.57 16.02 -4.23
N ASP A 51 -1.69 16.80 -5.31
CA ASP A 51 -2.45 16.49 -6.52
C ASP A 51 -1.60 15.75 -7.57
N LEU A 52 -0.36 15.36 -7.23
CA LEU A 52 0.53 14.59 -8.08
C LEU A 52 -0.13 13.27 -8.51
N PRO A 53 -0.34 13.01 -9.81
CA PRO A 53 -0.84 11.73 -10.30
C PRO A 53 0.24 10.66 -10.17
N ILE A 54 -0.10 9.57 -9.49
CA ILE A 54 0.77 8.41 -9.28
C ILE A 54 0.02 7.11 -9.54
N PHE A 55 0.71 6.09 -10.05
CA PHE A 55 0.16 4.75 -10.02
C PHE A 55 0.27 4.19 -8.60
N ALA A 56 -0.85 3.73 -8.03
CA ALA A 56 -0.84 3.16 -6.68
C ALA A 56 0.03 1.89 -6.58
N ARG A 57 0.19 1.15 -7.69
CA ARG A 57 0.93 -0.13 -7.75
C ARG A 57 0.49 -1.06 -6.60
N SER A 58 1.44 -1.81 -6.02
CA SER A 58 1.16 -2.76 -4.93
C SER A 58 0.70 -2.15 -3.60
N SER A 59 0.71 -0.82 -3.45
CA SER A 59 0.16 -0.19 -2.24
C SER A 59 -1.37 -0.33 -2.14
N LEU A 60 -2.05 -0.66 -3.24
CA LEU A 60 -3.50 -0.80 -3.28
C LEU A 60 -4.01 -2.18 -2.82
N LYS A 61 -3.13 -3.15 -2.55
CA LYS A 61 -3.53 -4.54 -2.26
C LYS A 61 -4.50 -4.72 -1.10
N PRO A 62 -4.38 -4.01 0.04
CA PRO A 62 -5.38 -4.11 1.10
C PRO A 62 -6.79 -3.71 0.62
N LEU A 63 -6.86 -2.66 -0.20
CA LEU A 63 -8.12 -2.17 -0.79
C LEU A 63 -8.66 -3.17 -1.82
N GLN A 64 -7.79 -3.83 -2.59
CA GLN A 64 -8.17 -4.89 -3.52
C GLN A 64 -8.68 -6.16 -2.82
N CYS A 65 -8.37 -6.36 -1.54
CA CYS A 65 -8.82 -7.49 -0.73
C CYS A 65 -10.19 -7.25 -0.08
N LEU A 66 -10.61 -5.99 0.11
CA LEU A 66 -11.89 -5.65 0.73
C LEU A 66 -13.12 -6.31 0.08
N PRO A 67 -13.25 -6.40 -1.27
CA PRO A 67 -14.38 -7.10 -1.87
C PRO A 67 -14.48 -8.57 -1.46
N VAL A 68 -13.36 -9.24 -1.19
CA VAL A 68 -13.35 -10.61 -0.65
C VAL A 68 -13.96 -10.63 0.75
N SER A 69 -13.58 -9.68 1.60
CA SER A 69 -14.12 -9.53 2.95
C SER A 69 -15.61 -9.18 2.96
N TRP A 70 -16.04 -8.21 2.13
CA TRP A 70 -17.43 -7.76 2.03
C TRP A 70 -18.37 -8.82 1.46
N SER A 71 -17.89 -9.66 0.54
CA SER A 71 -18.73 -10.68 -0.10
C SER A 71 -19.19 -11.78 0.86
N GLY A 72 -18.51 -11.99 1.99
CA GLY A 72 -18.73 -13.16 2.85
C GLY A 72 -17.92 -14.40 2.42
N ALA A 73 -17.05 -14.27 1.41
CA ALA A 73 -16.17 -15.36 0.96
C ALA A 73 -15.26 -15.87 2.08
N GLY A 74 -14.80 -14.97 2.94
CA GLY A 74 -13.96 -15.29 4.08
C GLY A 74 -14.58 -16.27 5.06
N GLU A 75 -15.84 -16.04 5.40
CA GLU A 75 -16.64 -16.87 6.29
C GLU A 75 -16.95 -18.21 5.64
N ARG A 76 -17.38 -18.20 4.36
CA ARG A 76 -17.69 -19.42 3.61
C ARG A 76 -16.49 -20.36 3.51
N PHE A 77 -15.31 -19.82 3.20
CA PHE A 77 -14.09 -20.60 3.01
C PHE A 77 -13.22 -20.70 4.27
N ARG A 78 -13.68 -20.13 5.39
CA ARG A 78 -13.02 -20.18 6.71
C ARG A 78 -11.57 -19.68 6.67
N PHE A 79 -11.38 -18.51 6.07
CA PHE A 79 -10.09 -17.84 6.03
C PHE A 79 -9.62 -17.40 7.42
N GLN A 80 -8.33 -17.59 7.66
CA GLN A 80 -7.61 -17.23 8.87
C GLN A 80 -6.91 -15.88 8.69
N GLU A 81 -6.41 -15.30 9.78
CA GLU A 81 -5.70 -14.00 9.73
C GLU A 81 -4.50 -14.03 8.75
N ALA A 82 -3.73 -15.11 8.71
CA ALA A 82 -2.63 -15.24 7.76
C ALA A 82 -3.07 -15.28 6.28
N ASP A 83 -4.28 -15.79 5.99
CA ASP A 83 -4.85 -15.76 4.62
C ASP A 83 -5.10 -14.31 4.19
N TRP A 84 -5.73 -13.51 5.06
CA TRP A 84 -6.00 -12.10 4.80
C TRP A 84 -4.71 -11.29 4.65
N ALA A 85 -3.72 -11.55 5.50
CA ALA A 85 -2.43 -10.87 5.46
C ALA A 85 -1.70 -11.13 4.13
N VAL A 86 -1.65 -12.37 3.67
CA VAL A 86 -0.99 -12.70 2.39
C VAL A 86 -1.77 -12.16 1.18
N MET A 87 -3.12 -12.10 1.24
CA MET A 87 -3.93 -11.43 0.20
C MET A 87 -3.61 -9.94 0.07
N CYS A 88 -3.31 -9.27 1.19
CA CYS A 88 -2.92 -7.86 1.23
C CYS A 88 -1.43 -7.63 0.88
N GLY A 89 -0.65 -8.71 0.74
CA GLY A 89 0.81 -8.70 0.76
C GLY A 89 1.52 -8.49 -0.58
N SER A 90 2.74 -7.95 -0.49
CA SER A 90 3.80 -8.10 -1.50
C SER A 90 4.88 -9.04 -0.97
N HIS A 91 4.50 -10.30 -0.75
CA HIS A 91 5.33 -11.27 -0.05
C HIS A 91 6.58 -11.68 -0.84
N ARG A 92 7.54 -12.34 -0.19
CA ARG A 92 8.83 -12.72 -0.79
C ARG A 92 8.82 -14.08 -1.50
N GLY A 93 7.72 -14.82 -1.40
CA GLY A 93 7.60 -16.12 -2.06
C GLY A 93 8.31 -17.23 -1.29
N THR A 94 8.51 -17.04 0.02
CA THR A 94 9.03 -18.09 0.90
C THR A 94 8.10 -19.30 0.89
N LEU A 95 8.62 -20.46 1.27
CA LEU A 95 7.82 -21.68 1.35
C LEU A 95 6.58 -21.51 2.25
N ALA A 96 6.72 -20.79 3.37
CA ALA A 96 5.60 -20.51 4.28
C ALA A 96 4.52 -19.65 3.59
N GLN A 97 4.92 -18.58 2.90
CA GLN A 97 3.99 -17.70 2.18
C GLN A 97 3.32 -18.42 1.00
N ALA A 98 4.08 -19.19 0.22
CA ALA A 98 3.52 -19.98 -0.89
C ALA A 98 2.52 -21.05 -0.40
N ARG A 99 2.79 -21.69 0.74
CA ARG A 99 1.84 -22.61 1.39
C ARG A 99 0.57 -21.89 1.85
N GLN A 100 0.68 -20.68 2.36
CA GLN A 100 -0.49 -19.87 2.74
C GLN A 100 -1.36 -19.55 1.52
N VAL A 101 -0.74 -19.17 0.39
CA VAL A 101 -1.46 -18.92 -0.87
C VAL A 101 -2.13 -20.19 -1.38
N PHE A 102 -1.44 -21.33 -1.33
CA PHE A 102 -2.03 -22.63 -1.69
C PHE A 102 -3.22 -22.97 -0.79
N ARG A 103 -3.14 -22.73 0.52
CA ARG A 103 -4.24 -22.95 1.47
C ARG A 103 -5.49 -22.18 1.07
N ILE A 104 -5.37 -20.90 0.68
CA ILE A 104 -6.50 -20.08 0.21
C ILE A 104 -7.20 -20.77 -0.97
N LEU A 105 -6.42 -21.17 -1.98
CA LEU A 105 -6.93 -21.83 -3.18
C LEU A 105 -7.58 -23.19 -2.86
N TRP A 106 -6.96 -23.96 -1.97
CA TRP A 106 -7.46 -25.24 -1.49
C TRP A 106 -8.81 -25.10 -0.78
N CYS A 107 -8.96 -24.12 0.13
CA CYS A 107 -10.21 -23.84 0.81
C CYS A 107 -11.35 -23.43 -0.14
N CYS A 108 -11.01 -22.92 -1.32
CA CYS A 108 -11.97 -22.52 -2.36
C CYS A 108 -12.20 -23.62 -3.41
N ASP A 109 -11.49 -24.75 -3.34
CA ASP A 109 -11.50 -25.77 -4.39
C ASP A 109 -11.13 -25.16 -5.77
N VAL A 110 -10.01 -24.43 -5.80
CA VAL A 110 -9.44 -23.80 -7.00
C VAL A 110 -8.04 -24.34 -7.25
N ASP A 111 -7.79 -24.78 -8.48
CA ASP A 111 -6.48 -25.27 -8.89
C ASP A 111 -5.44 -24.14 -9.00
N PRO A 112 -4.21 -24.30 -8.48
CA PRO A 112 -3.14 -23.30 -8.59
C PRO A 112 -2.78 -22.86 -10.02
N SER A 113 -3.04 -23.68 -11.05
CA SER A 113 -2.87 -23.31 -12.45
C SER A 113 -3.76 -22.14 -12.90
N ARG A 114 -4.79 -21.78 -12.11
CA ARG A 114 -5.64 -20.59 -12.34
C ARG A 114 -4.94 -19.27 -11.95
N LEU A 115 -3.81 -19.33 -11.25
CA LEU A 115 -3.00 -18.14 -11.00
C LEU A 115 -2.37 -17.66 -12.30
N VAL A 116 -2.75 -16.46 -12.75
CA VAL A 116 -2.20 -15.86 -13.99
C VAL A 116 -0.98 -14.97 -13.73
N CYS A 117 -0.63 -14.73 -12.46
CA CYS A 117 0.63 -14.06 -12.15
C CYS A 117 1.82 -14.93 -12.59
N PRO A 118 2.90 -14.32 -13.11
CA PRO A 118 4.01 -15.09 -13.62
C PRO A 118 4.71 -15.89 -12.51
N CYS A 119 5.38 -16.98 -12.87
CA CYS A 119 6.35 -17.61 -11.98
C CYS A 119 7.52 -16.63 -11.80
N PRO A 120 7.91 -16.26 -10.56
CA PRO A 120 9.02 -15.34 -10.35
C PRO A 120 10.35 -15.97 -10.78
N VAL A 121 11.32 -15.14 -11.15
CA VAL A 121 12.69 -15.60 -11.46
C VAL A 121 13.27 -16.34 -10.25
N GLY A 122 13.78 -17.56 -10.48
CA GLY A 122 14.28 -18.44 -9.41
C GLY A 122 13.19 -19.18 -8.61
N GLY A 123 11.91 -18.94 -8.92
CA GLY A 123 10.79 -19.71 -8.38
C GLY A 123 10.46 -20.95 -9.22
N THR A 124 9.65 -21.83 -8.65
CA THR A 124 9.15 -23.06 -9.28
C THR A 124 7.65 -23.03 -9.52
N SER A 125 6.93 -22.05 -8.97
CA SER A 125 5.48 -21.92 -9.09
C SER A 125 5.00 -20.46 -9.00
N PRO A 126 3.88 -20.10 -9.68
CA PRO A 126 3.17 -18.85 -9.45
C PRO A 126 2.82 -18.56 -7.98
N LEU A 127 2.70 -19.59 -7.14
CA LEU A 127 2.47 -19.44 -5.69
C LEU A 127 3.54 -18.59 -5.00
N GLN A 128 4.76 -18.58 -5.53
CA GLN A 128 5.88 -17.81 -4.99
C GLN A 128 5.93 -16.38 -5.52
N HIS A 129 5.08 -16.01 -6.49
CA HIS A 129 5.04 -14.65 -6.99
C HIS A 129 4.56 -13.70 -5.88
N ASN A 130 5.18 -12.52 -5.74
CA ASN A 130 4.84 -11.55 -4.69
C ASN A 130 3.39 -11.02 -4.70
N CYS A 131 2.61 -11.35 -5.73
CA CYS A 131 1.20 -11.01 -5.87
C CYS A 131 0.28 -12.23 -5.79
N SER A 132 0.79 -13.44 -5.63
CA SER A 132 -0.05 -14.64 -5.71
C SER A 132 -1.15 -14.65 -4.65
N GLY A 133 -0.93 -14.08 -3.47
CA GLY A 133 -1.97 -13.86 -2.46
C GLY A 133 -3.16 -13.03 -2.95
N LYS A 134 -2.94 -11.87 -3.59
CA LYS A 134 -4.07 -11.06 -4.15
C LYS A 134 -4.80 -11.79 -5.27
N HIS A 135 -4.09 -12.60 -6.05
CA HIS A 135 -4.70 -13.41 -7.11
C HIS A 135 -5.56 -14.52 -6.51
N ALA A 136 -5.06 -15.21 -5.47
CA ALA A 136 -5.83 -16.22 -4.75
C ALA A 136 -7.09 -15.61 -4.11
N GLY A 137 -7.00 -14.40 -3.54
CA GLY A 137 -8.17 -13.66 -3.04
C GLY A 137 -9.19 -13.34 -4.13
N ALA A 138 -8.75 -12.87 -5.30
CA ALA A 138 -9.66 -12.63 -6.43
C ALA A 138 -10.31 -13.92 -6.96
N LEU A 139 -9.57 -15.02 -7.04
CA LEU A 139 -10.11 -16.33 -7.43
C LEU A 139 -11.12 -16.84 -6.39
N ALA A 140 -10.85 -16.65 -5.10
CA ALA A 140 -11.79 -16.96 -4.03
C ALA A 140 -13.09 -16.16 -4.17
N LEU A 141 -13.00 -14.86 -4.46
CA LEU A 141 -14.17 -14.04 -4.74
C LEU A 141 -14.94 -14.54 -5.97
N CYS A 142 -14.25 -14.89 -7.06
CA CYS A 142 -14.89 -15.45 -8.24
C CYS A 142 -15.61 -16.77 -7.92
N ARG A 143 -14.99 -17.65 -7.14
CA ARG A 143 -15.60 -18.91 -6.67
C ARG A 143 -16.85 -18.65 -5.83
N HIS A 144 -16.77 -17.69 -4.90
CA HIS A 144 -17.87 -17.35 -4.02
C HIS A 144 -19.10 -16.83 -4.78
N GLN A 145 -18.85 -15.95 -5.76
CA GLN A 145 -19.87 -15.26 -6.54
C GLN A 145 -20.30 -16.03 -7.80
N HIS A 146 -19.79 -17.24 -8.01
CA HIS A 146 -20.03 -18.04 -9.21
C HIS A 146 -19.64 -17.34 -10.53
N TRP A 147 -18.55 -16.56 -10.50
CA TRP A 147 -17.98 -15.90 -11.68
C TRP A 147 -16.95 -16.79 -12.40
N GLU A 148 -16.73 -16.48 -13.67
CA GLU A 148 -15.66 -17.06 -14.49
C GLU A 148 -14.27 -16.74 -13.87
N MET A 149 -13.26 -17.58 -14.11
CA MET A 149 -11.94 -17.50 -13.44
C MET A 149 -10.75 -17.40 -14.40
N GLY A 150 -10.94 -17.44 -15.72
CA GLY A 150 -9.90 -17.31 -16.73
C GLY A 150 -9.53 -15.85 -16.99
N ALA A 151 -10.48 -14.92 -16.87
CA ALA A 151 -10.28 -13.51 -17.19
C ALA A 151 -10.38 -12.55 -15.98
N TYR A 152 -10.21 -13.05 -14.74
CA TYR A 152 -10.42 -12.25 -13.52
C TYR A 152 -9.53 -11.01 -13.36
N VAL A 153 -8.47 -10.90 -14.16
CA VAL A 153 -7.57 -9.74 -14.19
C VAL A 153 -7.99 -8.67 -15.22
N SER A 154 -8.97 -8.97 -16.08
CA SER A 154 -9.50 -8.02 -17.05
C SER A 154 -10.24 -6.89 -16.34
N PRO A 155 -10.05 -5.60 -16.71
CA PRO A 155 -10.80 -4.49 -16.14
C PRO A 155 -12.33 -4.64 -16.25
N SER A 156 -12.82 -5.34 -17.29
CA SER A 156 -14.25 -5.59 -17.48
C SER A 156 -14.80 -6.71 -16.60
N HIS A 157 -13.93 -7.52 -15.97
CA HIS A 157 -14.35 -8.65 -15.17
C HIS A 157 -15.08 -8.19 -13.89
N PRO A 158 -16.16 -8.89 -13.46
CA PRO A 158 -16.89 -8.54 -12.23
C PRO A 158 -16.01 -8.33 -10.99
N ALA A 159 -14.95 -9.15 -10.83
CA ALA A 159 -13.98 -8.98 -9.75
C ALA A 159 -13.25 -7.62 -9.77
N GLN A 160 -12.80 -7.16 -10.94
CA GLN A 160 -12.14 -5.86 -11.07
C GLN A 160 -13.14 -4.71 -10.98
N ARG A 161 -14.36 -4.90 -11.48
CA ARG A 161 -15.46 -3.94 -11.32
C ARG A 161 -15.85 -3.75 -9.85
N ALA A 162 -15.82 -4.80 -9.04
CA ALA A 162 -16.06 -4.70 -7.60
C ALA A 162 -14.99 -3.85 -6.90
N ILE A 163 -13.72 -4.01 -7.29
CA ILE A 163 -12.61 -3.16 -6.81
C ILE A 163 -12.82 -1.71 -7.26
N ALA A 164 -13.10 -1.47 -8.55
CA ALA A 164 -13.33 -0.12 -9.07
C ALA A 164 -14.54 0.56 -8.42
N ALA A 165 -15.61 -0.18 -8.14
CA ALA A 165 -16.79 0.32 -7.44
C ALA A 165 -16.45 0.77 -6.02
N LEU A 166 -15.69 -0.04 -5.27
CA LEU A 166 -15.21 0.31 -3.93
C LEU A 166 -14.37 1.58 -3.95
N LEU A 167 -13.40 1.67 -4.87
CA LEU A 167 -12.54 2.84 -4.99
C LEU A 167 -13.35 4.08 -5.37
N GLY A 168 -14.28 3.96 -6.30
CA GLY A 168 -15.17 5.04 -6.71
C GLY A 168 -16.05 5.53 -5.55
N GLU A 169 -16.65 4.61 -4.80
CA GLU A 169 -17.45 4.95 -3.62
C GLU A 169 -16.64 5.71 -2.57
N TRP A 170 -15.45 5.21 -2.22
CA TRP A 170 -14.62 5.84 -1.18
C TRP A 170 -14.01 7.17 -1.61
N LEU A 171 -13.74 7.35 -2.90
CA LEU A 171 -13.22 8.60 -3.47
C LEU A 171 -14.34 9.58 -3.84
N GLY A 172 -15.61 9.17 -3.83
CA GLY A 172 -16.72 9.98 -4.30
C GLY A 172 -16.68 10.25 -5.81
N LEU A 173 -16.16 9.30 -6.59
CA LEU A 173 -16.00 9.41 -8.05
C LEU A 173 -16.72 8.25 -8.76
N PRO A 174 -17.31 8.48 -9.94
CA PRO A 174 -17.81 7.40 -10.79
C PRO A 174 -16.67 6.42 -11.13
N PRO A 175 -16.89 5.08 -11.04
CA PRO A 175 -15.85 4.11 -11.39
C PRO A 175 -15.31 4.24 -12.82
N ALA A 176 -16.10 4.80 -13.73
CA ALA A 176 -15.70 5.06 -15.12
C ALA A 176 -14.64 6.17 -15.26
N GLU A 177 -14.47 7.04 -14.26
CA GLU A 177 -13.45 8.09 -14.25
C GLU A 177 -12.09 7.59 -13.73
N LEU A 178 -12.05 6.38 -13.16
CA LEU A 178 -10.81 5.78 -12.69
C LEU A 178 -9.92 5.38 -13.87
N ILE A 179 -8.81 6.10 -14.04
CA ILE A 179 -7.79 5.77 -15.04
C ILE A 179 -7.01 4.56 -14.57
N THR A 180 -6.94 3.53 -15.41
CA THR A 180 -6.25 2.27 -15.10
C THR A 180 -5.18 1.92 -16.14
N ALA A 181 -4.17 1.18 -15.69
CA ALA A 181 -3.16 0.56 -16.53
C ALA A 181 -2.93 -0.88 -16.08
N ARG A 182 -2.25 -1.67 -16.91
CA ARG A 182 -1.86 -3.04 -16.55
C ARG A 182 -0.61 -3.04 -15.68
N ASP A 183 -0.65 -3.73 -14.55
CA ASP A 183 0.51 -3.99 -13.68
C ASP A 183 1.23 -5.29 -14.12
N ASP A 184 2.46 -5.51 -13.65
CA ASP A 184 3.35 -6.60 -14.11
C ASP A 184 2.78 -8.01 -13.82
N CYS A 185 1.94 -8.11 -12.78
CA CYS A 185 1.23 -9.35 -12.43
C CYS A 185 -0.06 -9.59 -13.25
N GLY A 186 -0.47 -8.63 -14.09
CA GLY A 186 -1.69 -8.67 -14.91
C GLY A 186 -2.89 -7.89 -14.34
N PHE A 187 -2.95 -7.62 -13.04
CA PHE A 187 -4.04 -6.82 -12.44
C PHE A 187 -4.05 -5.36 -12.95
N PRO A 188 -5.21 -4.69 -12.94
CA PRO A 188 -5.28 -3.24 -13.09
C PRO A 188 -4.59 -2.54 -11.91
N THR A 189 -3.79 -1.51 -12.24
CA THR A 189 -3.33 -0.49 -11.31
C THR A 189 -3.96 0.85 -11.67
N TYR A 190 -4.17 1.71 -10.68
CA TYR A 190 -4.97 2.93 -10.81
C TYR A 190 -4.06 4.16 -10.71
N LEU A 191 -4.27 5.12 -11.62
CA LEU A 191 -3.65 6.44 -11.54
C LEU A 191 -4.50 7.31 -10.61
N LEU A 192 -3.96 7.65 -9.45
CA LEU A 192 -4.62 8.41 -8.39
C LEU A 192 -3.78 9.63 -8.03
N ALA A 193 -4.42 10.71 -7.59
CA ALA A 193 -3.71 11.77 -6.89
C ALA A 193 -3.14 11.23 -5.57
N LEU A 194 -1.98 11.74 -5.14
CA LEU A 194 -1.36 11.30 -3.88
C LEU A 194 -2.31 11.42 -2.68
N GLN A 195 -3.09 12.51 -2.60
CA GLN A 195 -4.09 12.70 -1.55
C GLN A 195 -5.24 11.67 -1.59
N GLN A 196 -5.62 11.20 -2.77
CA GLN A 196 -6.67 10.18 -2.91
C GLN A 196 -6.18 8.85 -2.36
N LEU A 197 -4.93 8.49 -2.61
CA LEU A 197 -4.32 7.29 -2.04
C LEU A 197 -4.21 7.37 -0.51
N ALA A 198 -3.82 8.54 0.02
CA ALA A 198 -3.83 8.77 1.47
C ALA A 198 -5.24 8.68 2.07
N HIS A 199 -6.25 9.24 1.39
CA HIS A 199 -7.65 9.15 1.81
C HIS A 199 -8.14 7.70 1.88
N LEU A 200 -7.82 6.87 0.88
CA LEU A 200 -8.15 5.43 0.91
C LEU A 200 -7.56 4.72 2.13
N TYR A 201 -6.35 5.08 2.56
CA TYR A 201 -5.76 4.54 3.79
C TYR A 201 -6.44 5.08 5.05
N GLY A 202 -6.88 6.35 5.05
CA GLY A 202 -7.69 6.90 6.14
C GLY A 202 -9.05 6.19 6.28
N ARG A 203 -9.68 5.84 5.15
CA ARG A 203 -10.90 5.01 5.12
C ARG A 203 -10.62 3.60 5.64
N LEU A 204 -9.54 2.96 5.17
CA LEU A 204 -9.12 1.62 5.62
C LEU A 204 -8.86 1.54 7.13
N THR A 205 -8.43 2.63 7.76
CA THR A 205 -8.17 2.66 9.22
C THR A 205 -9.25 3.34 10.04
N THR A 206 -10.42 3.60 9.43
CA THR A 206 -11.57 4.16 10.14
C THR A 206 -12.14 3.13 11.10
N PRO A 207 -12.38 3.49 12.38
CA PRO A 207 -13.00 2.58 13.33
C PRO A 207 -14.46 2.30 12.94
N GLY A 208 -14.95 1.09 13.23
CA GLY A 208 -16.34 0.70 13.04
C GLY A 208 -16.67 0.02 11.72
N ASP A 209 -15.72 -0.06 10.78
CA ASP A 209 -15.84 -0.95 9.61
C ASP A 209 -15.14 -2.29 9.90
N THR A 210 -15.93 -3.28 10.30
CA THR A 210 -15.43 -4.61 10.71
C THR A 210 -14.65 -5.33 9.62
N HIS A 211 -14.89 -5.01 8.35
CA HIS A 211 -14.21 -5.62 7.21
C HIS A 211 -12.82 -5.03 7.00
N SER A 212 -12.70 -3.70 7.09
CA SER A 212 -11.40 -3.03 7.07
C SER A 212 -10.56 -3.38 8.30
N GLU A 213 -11.18 -3.39 9.49
CA GLU A 213 -10.53 -3.80 10.74
C GLU A 213 -9.97 -5.22 10.68
N ARG A 214 -10.70 -6.16 10.04
CA ARG A 214 -10.22 -7.53 9.83
C ARG A 214 -8.93 -7.56 9.01
N LEU A 215 -8.89 -6.84 7.89
CA LEU A 215 -7.70 -6.81 7.02
C LEU A 215 -6.53 -6.13 7.71
N VAL A 216 -6.78 -4.97 8.33
CA VAL A 216 -5.77 -4.23 9.09
C VAL A 216 -5.20 -5.08 10.21
N ARG A 217 -6.06 -5.74 11.01
CA ARG A 217 -5.63 -6.64 12.08
C ARG A 217 -4.83 -7.82 11.57
N ALA A 218 -5.24 -8.43 10.46
CA ALA A 218 -4.49 -9.50 9.84
C ALA A 218 -3.09 -9.04 9.41
N MET A 219 -3.00 -7.88 8.75
CA MET A 219 -1.72 -7.31 8.31
C MET A 219 -0.80 -6.99 9.49
N THR A 220 -1.31 -6.39 10.57
CA THR A 220 -0.48 -5.98 11.71
C THR A 220 -0.10 -7.14 12.62
N ARG A 221 -0.89 -8.22 12.66
CA ARG A 221 -0.55 -9.45 13.42
C ARG A 221 0.31 -10.44 12.65
N HIS A 222 0.21 -10.47 11.33
CA HIS A 222 1.01 -11.33 10.44
C HIS A 222 1.78 -10.50 9.40
N PRO A 223 2.59 -9.51 9.82
CA PRO A 223 3.27 -8.60 8.91
C PRO A 223 4.30 -9.32 8.00
N ASP A 224 4.85 -10.43 8.47
CA ASP A 224 5.71 -11.33 7.71
C ASP A 224 4.97 -11.99 6.54
N MET A 225 3.66 -12.23 6.64
CA MET A 225 2.84 -12.69 5.50
C MET A 225 2.57 -11.57 4.49
N VAL A 226 2.65 -10.30 4.91
CA VAL A 226 2.47 -9.14 4.04
C VAL A 226 3.72 -8.87 3.19
N ALA A 227 4.89 -8.69 3.82
CA ALA A 227 6.11 -8.26 3.11
C ALA A 227 7.32 -9.17 3.34
N GLY A 228 7.24 -10.12 4.28
CA GLY A 228 8.34 -11.01 4.66
C GLY A 228 9.22 -10.47 5.78
N GLU A 229 9.98 -11.36 6.41
CA GLU A 229 10.89 -11.05 7.51
C GLU A 229 11.92 -9.96 7.15
N GLY A 230 12.09 -8.96 8.03
CA GLY A 230 13.05 -7.87 7.84
C GLY A 230 12.71 -6.94 6.66
N ALA A 231 11.51 -7.02 6.10
CA ALA A 231 11.03 -6.05 5.12
C ALA A 231 10.56 -4.76 5.82
N PHE A 232 10.69 -3.61 5.15
CA PHE A 232 10.34 -2.32 5.73
C PHE A 232 8.91 -2.26 6.28
N ASP A 233 7.92 -2.67 5.47
CA ASP A 233 6.52 -2.71 5.90
C ASP A 233 6.33 -3.60 7.14
N THR A 234 7.04 -4.73 7.20
CA THR A 234 6.98 -5.68 8.30
C THR A 234 7.48 -5.07 9.60
N GLU A 235 8.66 -4.47 9.56
CA GLU A 235 9.31 -3.92 10.75
C GLU A 235 8.59 -2.66 11.25
N VAL A 236 8.04 -1.83 10.36
CA VAL A 236 7.18 -0.70 10.77
C VAL A 236 5.95 -1.18 11.53
N MET A 237 5.27 -2.23 11.04
CA MET A 237 4.09 -2.77 11.73
C MET A 237 4.45 -3.43 13.08
N ARG A 238 5.60 -4.11 13.17
CA ARG A 238 6.09 -4.72 14.42
C ARG A 238 6.47 -3.68 15.47
N LEU A 239 7.32 -2.73 15.09
CA LEU A 239 7.88 -1.75 16.04
C LEU A 239 6.87 -0.66 16.44
N SER A 240 5.78 -0.49 15.70
CA SER A 240 4.63 0.31 16.12
C SER A 240 3.64 -0.46 17.00
N GLY A 241 3.90 -1.74 17.35
CA GLY A 241 2.99 -2.55 18.15
C GLY A 241 1.64 -2.81 17.46
N GLY A 242 1.59 -2.73 16.14
CA GLY A 242 0.35 -2.87 15.36
C GLY A 242 -0.54 -1.62 15.33
N GLU A 243 -0.08 -0.47 15.84
CA GLU A 243 -0.81 0.79 15.73
C GLU A 243 -0.75 1.40 14.32
N LEU A 244 0.19 0.95 13.49
CA LEU A 244 0.30 1.34 12.09
C LEU A 244 0.09 0.14 11.18
N VAL A 245 -0.69 0.32 10.12
CA VAL A 245 -0.70 -0.58 8.96
C VAL A 245 0.14 0.04 7.86
N CYS A 246 1.08 -0.72 7.32
CA CYS A 246 2.08 -0.22 6.37
C CYS A 246 2.10 -1.05 5.09
N LYS A 247 2.13 -0.39 3.93
CA LYS A 247 2.20 -1.07 2.64
C LYS A 247 2.92 -0.24 1.58
N GLY A 248 4.03 -0.79 1.12
CA GLY A 248 4.79 -0.26 -0.01
C GLY A 248 4.18 -0.60 -1.36
N GLY A 249 4.36 0.32 -2.29
CA GLY A 249 4.24 0.12 -3.73
C GLY A 249 5.61 0.17 -4.40
N ALA A 250 5.67 -0.35 -5.64
CA ALA A 250 6.80 -0.13 -6.53
C ALA A 250 6.90 1.35 -6.91
N GLU A 251 8.00 1.75 -7.54
CA GLU A 251 8.20 3.13 -8.00
C GLU A 251 8.05 4.15 -6.86
N GLY A 252 8.66 3.89 -5.69
CA GLY A 252 8.79 4.89 -4.64
C GLY A 252 7.50 5.26 -3.89
N VAL A 253 6.44 4.47 -3.99
CA VAL A 253 5.15 4.71 -3.29
C VAL A 253 5.16 4.03 -1.92
N GLN A 254 4.79 4.75 -0.86
CA GLN A 254 4.58 4.20 0.47
C GLN A 254 3.26 4.68 1.05
N CYS A 255 2.49 3.78 1.64
CA CYS A 255 1.26 4.12 2.36
C CYS A 255 1.32 3.62 3.80
N VAL A 256 0.81 4.43 4.72
CA VAL A 256 0.71 4.09 6.15
C VAL A 256 -0.64 4.56 6.66
N GLY A 257 -1.35 3.73 7.41
CA GLY A 257 -2.57 4.11 8.10
C GLY A 257 -2.42 4.01 9.61
N ARG A 258 -2.98 4.97 10.36
CA ARG A 258 -3.07 4.94 11.83
C ARG A 258 -4.33 4.18 12.25
N VAL A 259 -4.13 2.99 12.79
CA VAL A 259 -5.22 2.04 13.12
C VAL A 259 -6.17 2.67 14.15
N GLY A 260 -7.46 2.71 13.83
CA GLY A 260 -8.51 3.21 14.73
C GLY A 260 -8.69 4.74 14.76
N GLU A 261 -7.81 5.50 14.10
CA GLU A 261 -7.90 6.97 14.04
C GLU A 261 -8.44 7.48 12.69
N GLY A 262 -8.57 6.60 11.69
CA GLY A 262 -9.00 6.98 10.35
C GLY A 262 -8.08 8.02 9.69
N LEU A 263 -6.77 7.92 9.93
CA LEU A 263 -5.75 8.75 9.30
C LEU A 263 -4.93 7.88 8.34
N GLY A 264 -4.71 8.40 7.13
CA GLY A 264 -3.89 7.77 6.10
C GLY A 264 -2.82 8.72 5.57
N LEU A 265 -1.62 8.18 5.42
CA LEU A 265 -0.45 8.82 4.87
C LEU A 265 -0.12 8.17 3.53
N ALA A 266 0.13 8.98 2.50
CA ALA A 266 0.77 8.53 1.27
C ALA A 266 2.03 9.35 1.00
N LEU A 267 3.09 8.67 0.55
CA LEU A 267 4.37 9.24 0.19
C LEU A 267 4.80 8.73 -1.18
N LYS A 268 5.37 9.62 -2.00
CA LYS A 268 5.95 9.29 -3.31
C LYS A 268 7.34 9.89 -3.44
N VAL A 269 8.34 9.04 -3.66
CA VAL A 269 9.65 9.48 -4.16
C VAL A 269 9.62 9.57 -5.68
N SER A 270 10.00 10.72 -6.22
CA SER A 270 9.78 11.07 -7.63
C SER A 270 10.46 10.10 -8.60
N ASP A 271 11.71 9.73 -8.32
CA ASP A 271 12.51 8.81 -9.14
C ASP A 271 12.33 7.32 -8.80
N GLY A 272 11.39 7.02 -7.89
CA GLY A 272 11.08 5.65 -7.52
C GLY A 272 12.06 4.99 -6.54
N ALA A 273 13.09 5.71 -6.06
CA ALA A 273 14.17 5.12 -5.29
C ALA A 273 13.72 4.60 -3.90
N ASP A 274 13.84 3.27 -3.71
CA ASP A 274 13.44 2.60 -2.48
C ASP A 274 14.26 3.00 -1.25
N ARG A 275 15.55 3.34 -1.42
CA ARG A 275 16.40 3.83 -0.33
C ARG A 275 15.88 5.16 0.24
N ALA A 276 15.46 6.07 -0.64
CA ALA A 276 14.88 7.35 -0.26
C ALA A 276 13.48 7.19 0.32
N LYS A 277 12.67 6.28 -0.25
CA LYS A 277 11.30 6.00 0.20
C LYS A 277 11.27 5.63 1.68
N ARG A 278 12.15 4.72 2.09
CA ARG A 278 12.24 4.21 3.46
C ARG A 278 12.55 5.33 4.46
N VAL A 279 13.66 6.05 4.25
CA VAL A 279 14.07 7.10 5.20
C VAL A 279 13.14 8.32 5.20
N ALA A 280 12.57 8.69 4.05
CA ALA A 280 11.57 9.76 3.99
C ALA A 280 10.29 9.37 4.75
N THR A 281 9.86 8.11 4.63
CA THR A 281 8.73 7.60 5.41
C THR A 281 9.01 7.65 6.90
N LEU A 282 10.18 7.17 7.35
CA LEU A 282 10.55 7.22 8.77
C LEU A 282 10.58 8.65 9.30
N ARG A 283 11.15 9.59 8.54
CA ARG A 283 11.14 11.03 8.88
C ARG A 283 9.73 11.56 9.08
N VAL A 284 8.81 11.23 8.17
CA VAL A 284 7.40 11.64 8.29
C VAL A 284 6.74 11.01 9.51
N LEU A 285 6.92 9.70 9.73
CA LEU A 285 6.34 9.01 10.88
C LEU A 285 6.85 9.55 12.22
N SER A 286 8.12 9.93 12.31
CA SER A 286 8.68 10.62 13.48
C SER A 286 8.06 12.01 13.69
N GLN A 287 7.87 12.80 12.63
CA GLN A 287 7.22 14.12 12.74
C GLN A 287 5.76 14.01 13.21
N LEU A 288 5.06 12.94 12.82
CA LEU A 288 3.70 12.67 13.25
C LEU A 288 3.61 12.09 14.67
N GLY A 289 4.74 11.72 15.29
CA GLY A 289 4.75 11.01 16.57
C GLY A 289 4.17 9.60 16.50
N TRP A 290 4.10 9.00 15.30
CA TRP A 290 3.53 7.67 15.07
C TRP A 290 4.51 6.54 15.37
N LEU A 291 5.79 6.87 15.58
CA LEU A 291 6.82 5.97 16.06
C LEU A 291 7.44 6.55 17.32
N SER A 292 7.70 5.68 18.31
CA SER A 292 8.53 6.07 19.45
C SER A 292 9.95 6.40 18.99
N PRO A 293 10.71 7.24 19.72
CA PRO A 293 12.11 7.53 19.38
C PRO A 293 12.95 6.27 19.20
N ALA A 294 12.81 5.28 20.10
CA ALA A 294 13.52 4.01 20.02
C ALA A 294 13.13 3.17 18.78
N ALA A 295 11.84 3.13 18.42
CA ALA A 295 11.39 2.44 17.22
C ALA A 295 11.91 3.12 15.94
N ALA A 296 11.90 4.46 15.91
CA ALA A 296 12.42 5.23 14.79
C ALA A 296 13.93 5.03 14.61
N GLU A 297 14.70 5.01 15.71
CA GLU A 297 16.14 4.75 15.71
C GLU A 297 16.46 3.35 15.17
N ALA A 298 15.82 2.30 15.71
CA ALA A 298 16.01 0.92 15.25
C ALA A 298 15.69 0.74 13.75
N LEU A 299 14.61 1.36 13.27
CA LEU A 299 14.25 1.34 11.85
C LEU A 299 15.27 2.10 10.98
N MET A 300 15.79 3.23 11.46
CA MET A 300 16.83 3.98 10.74
C MET A 300 18.12 3.16 10.62
N GLU A 301 18.56 2.50 11.69
CA GLU A 301 19.74 1.62 11.65
C GLU A 301 19.59 0.51 10.63
N GLN A 302 18.41 -0.10 10.53
CA GLN A 302 18.15 -1.21 9.62
C GLN A 302 17.97 -0.78 8.16
N PHE A 303 17.35 0.37 7.90
CA PHE A 303 16.90 0.75 6.56
C PHE A 303 17.63 1.93 5.93
N ALA A 304 18.45 2.67 6.69
CA ALA A 304 19.34 3.71 6.17
C ALA A 304 20.75 3.17 5.83
N LEU A 305 20.91 1.85 5.70
CA LEU A 305 22.18 1.20 5.38
C LEU A 305 22.72 1.67 4.01
N LEU A 306 23.94 2.20 4.04
CA LEU A 306 24.73 2.57 2.88
C LEU A 306 26.15 1.99 3.02
N PRO A 307 26.94 1.93 1.92
CA PRO A 307 28.33 1.53 2.00
C PRO A 307 29.13 2.38 3.01
N PRO A 308 30.28 1.90 3.49
CA PRO A 308 31.19 2.71 4.31
C PRO A 308 31.41 4.08 3.66
N TYR A 309 31.47 5.12 4.51
CA TYR A 309 31.64 6.54 4.11
C TYR A 309 30.42 7.20 3.45
N SER A 310 29.28 6.51 3.37
CA SER A 310 28.05 7.08 2.83
C SER A 310 26.98 7.25 3.92
N ARG A 311 26.19 8.33 3.87
CA ARG A 311 25.04 8.55 4.78
C ARG A 311 23.86 9.21 4.07
N LEU A 312 22.66 9.00 4.62
CA LEU A 312 21.43 9.66 4.16
C LEU A 312 21.13 10.88 5.04
N GLU A 313 20.83 12.01 4.40
CA GLU A 313 20.31 13.21 5.05
C GLU A 313 18.91 13.48 4.51
N VAL A 314 17.93 13.62 5.41
CA VAL A 314 16.53 13.91 5.04
C VAL A 314 16.18 15.33 5.47
N GLY A 315 15.94 16.21 4.51
CA GLY A 315 15.43 17.56 4.72
C GLY A 315 13.93 17.64 4.38
N GLY A 316 13.24 18.60 5.01
CA GLY A 316 11.82 18.85 4.81
C GLY A 316 10.96 18.56 6.04
N GLU A 317 9.81 19.22 6.10
CA GLU A 317 8.84 19.11 7.18
C GLU A 317 7.42 19.13 6.62
N LEU A 318 6.52 18.44 7.31
CA LEU A 318 5.10 18.54 7.06
C LEU A 318 4.58 19.93 7.44
N ALA A 319 3.89 20.58 6.51
CA ALA A 319 3.09 21.77 6.79
C ALA A 319 1.69 21.35 7.22
N TRP A 320 1.24 21.81 8.40
CA TRP A 320 -0.09 21.52 8.93
C TRP A 320 -1.17 22.40 8.30
N HIS A 321 -2.36 21.83 8.10
CA HIS A 321 -3.52 22.48 7.49
C HIS A 321 -4.67 22.68 8.48
#